data_AF-A0A1Q8A8E7-F1
#
_entry.id   AF-A0A1Q8A8E7-F1
#
_cell.length_a   1.000
_cell.length_b   1.000
_cell.length_c   1.000
_cell.angle_alpha   90.00
_cell.angle_beta   90.00
_cell.angle_gamma   90.00
#
_symmetry.space_group_name_H-M   'P 1'
#
loop_
_entity.id
_entity.type
_entity.pdbx_description
1 polymer ?
#
loop_
_entity_poly.entity_id
_entity_poly.type
_entity_poly.pdbx_seq_one_letter_code
_entity_poly.pdbx_strand_id
1 'polypeptide(L)'
;MTMLFYETLNACFESSLDGMGSTVRDVIYDYLEKKGINRMDIATRFDDVVQVLTDTFGGSARIIIYKTMVELHKEYSLCSDFTYQDSLRDRLNLLKDRVGADHLTPRRVQKEGAVLKDPLGTLPVPIATSRVRSGN
;
A
#
# COMPACT_ATOMS: atom_id res chain seq x y z
N MET A 1 1.57 -6.05 16.33
CA MET A 1 1.18 -6.54 14.99
C MET A 1 0.04 -5.73 14.38
N THR A 2 -1.00 -5.39 15.17
CA THR A 2 -2.17 -4.63 14.70
C THR A 2 -1.85 -3.24 14.14
N MET A 3 -0.90 -2.50 14.74
CA MET A 3 -0.51 -1.16 14.25
C MET A 3 0.08 -1.22 12.83
N LEU A 4 1.02 -2.14 12.59
CA LEU A 4 1.63 -2.32 11.27
C LEU A 4 0.61 -2.71 10.20
N PHE A 5 -0.40 -3.50 10.58
CA PHE A 5 -1.51 -3.83 9.68
C PHE A 5 -2.29 -2.58 9.27
N TYR A 6 -2.67 -1.73 10.24
CA TYR A 6 -3.41 -0.51 9.97
C TYR A 6 -2.58 0.53 9.18
N GLU A 7 -1.29 0.66 9.45
CA GLU A 7 -0.39 1.51 8.65
C GLU A 7 -0.29 1.03 7.19
N THR A 8 -0.24 -0.29 6.99
CA THR A 8 -0.21 -0.88 5.65
C THR A 8 -1.55 -0.67 4.93
N LEU A 9 -2.67 -0.91 5.62
CA LEU A 9 -4.00 -0.65 5.10
C LEU A 9 -4.16 0.82 4.67
N ASN A 10 -3.70 1.77 5.50
CA ASN A 10 -3.80 3.19 5.19
C ASN A 10 -3.05 3.54 3.89
N ALA A 11 -1.83 3.04 3.73
CA ALA A 11 -1.05 3.32 2.52
C ALA A 11 -1.59 2.61 1.28
N CYS A 12 -2.16 1.40 1.41
CA CYS A 12 -2.84 0.74 0.29
C CYS A 12 -4.09 1.53 -0.13
N PHE A 13 -4.81 2.12 0.83
CA PHE A 13 -5.96 2.99 0.52
C PHE A 13 -5.51 4.26 -0.21
N GLU A 14 -4.46 4.92 0.29
CA GLU A 14 -3.87 6.10 -0.34
C GLU A 14 -3.38 5.82 -1.76
N SER A 15 -2.60 4.74 -1.95
CA SER A 15 -2.12 4.28 -3.26
C SER A 15 -3.27 3.95 -4.22
N SER A 16 -4.35 3.35 -3.71
CA SER A 16 -5.54 3.05 -4.50
C SER A 16 -6.21 4.32 -5.02
N LEU A 17 -6.30 5.36 -4.19
CA LEU A 17 -6.82 6.68 -4.57
C LEU A 17 -5.87 7.44 -5.52
N ASP A 18 -4.56 7.40 -5.27
CA ASP A 18 -3.56 8.01 -6.15
C ASP A 18 -3.66 7.45 -7.57
N GLY A 19 -3.86 6.13 -7.69
CA GLY A 19 -4.09 5.48 -8.98
C GLY A 19 -5.40 5.86 -9.68
N MET A 20 -6.30 6.62 -9.04
CA MET A 20 -7.50 7.21 -9.63
C MET A 20 -7.34 8.70 -9.98
N GLY A 21 -6.25 9.32 -9.55
CA GLY A 21 -5.93 10.72 -9.78
C GLY A 21 -6.11 11.60 -8.53
N SER A 22 -5.26 12.62 -8.41
CA SER A 22 -5.21 13.52 -7.25
C SER A 22 -6.54 14.20 -6.96
N THR A 23 -7.28 14.62 -7.98
CA THR A 23 -8.60 15.24 -7.81
C THR A 23 -9.60 14.30 -7.14
N VAL A 24 -9.64 13.02 -7.55
CA VAL A 24 -10.54 12.03 -6.95
C VAL A 24 -10.15 11.78 -5.51
N ARG A 25 -8.84 11.60 -5.26
CA ARG A 25 -8.30 11.43 -3.92
C ARG A 25 -8.68 12.58 -2.99
N ASP A 26 -8.50 13.82 -3.43
CA ASP A 26 -8.75 15.00 -2.59
C ASP A 26 -10.26 15.13 -2.29
N VAL A 27 -11.14 14.87 -3.28
CA VAL A 27 -12.59 14.82 -3.07
C VAL A 27 -13.00 13.75 -2.06
N ILE A 28 -12.39 12.55 -2.13
CA ILE A 28 -12.67 11.46 -1.20
C ILE A 28 -12.25 11.84 0.23
N TYR A 29 -11.05 12.40 0.40
CA TYR A 29 -10.57 12.82 1.72
C TYR A 29 -11.40 13.97 2.31
N ASP A 30 -11.72 15.00 1.53
CA ASP A 30 -12.58 16.10 1.95
C ASP A 30 -13.95 15.59 2.39
N TYR A 31 -14.47 14.57 1.70
CA TYR A 31 -15.76 13.98 2.03
C TYR A 31 -15.73 13.17 3.32
N LEU A 32 -14.70 12.34 3.52
CA LEU A 32 -14.49 11.60 4.77
C LEU A 32 -14.35 12.55 5.96
N GLU A 33 -13.61 13.65 5.78
CA GLU A 33 -13.42 14.66 6.81
C GLU A 33 -14.75 15.35 7.17
N LYS A 34 -15.57 15.71 6.18
CA LYS A 34 -16.93 16.25 6.40
C LYS A 34 -17.86 15.27 7.15
N LYS A 35 -17.56 13.97 7.09
CA LYS A 35 -18.27 12.91 7.83
C LYS A 35 -17.62 12.59 9.19
N GLY A 36 -16.59 13.34 9.58
CA GLY A 36 -15.90 13.18 10.86
C GLY A 36 -14.91 12.02 10.89
N ILE A 37 -14.39 11.60 9.73
CA ILE A 37 -13.32 10.61 9.62
C ILE A 37 -12.05 11.33 9.17
N ASN A 38 -11.13 11.55 10.09
CA ASN A 38 -9.84 12.15 9.77
C ASN A 38 -8.97 11.14 9.02
N ARG A 39 -8.01 11.62 8.21
CA ARG A 39 -7.04 10.78 7.50
C ARG A 39 -6.31 9.80 8.42
N MET A 40 -5.99 10.22 9.64
CA MET A 40 -5.30 9.38 10.64
C MET A 40 -6.18 8.23 11.16
N ASP A 41 -7.50 8.36 11.07
CA ASP A 41 -8.47 7.39 11.58
C ASP A 41 -8.98 6.43 10.49
N ILE A 42 -8.62 6.65 9.22
CA ILE A 42 -9.14 5.86 8.08
C ILE A 42 -8.91 4.37 8.29
N ALA A 43 -7.71 3.96 8.70
CA ALA A 43 -7.39 2.56 8.88
C ALA A 43 -8.10 1.93 10.10
N THR A 44 -8.22 2.67 11.20
CA THR A 44 -8.86 2.17 12.43
C THR A 44 -10.37 2.13 12.30
N ARG A 45 -10.95 3.01 11.49
CA ARG A 45 -12.38 3.13 11.20
C ARG A 45 -12.72 2.69 9.77
N PHE A 46 -11.98 1.72 9.23
CA PHE A 46 -12.12 1.35 7.82
C PHE A 46 -13.53 0.83 7.48
N ASP A 47 -14.22 0.18 8.42
CA ASP A 47 -15.62 -0.21 8.26
C ASP A 47 -16.54 1.01 8.05
N ASP A 48 -16.34 2.08 8.83
CA ASP A 48 -17.08 3.34 8.69
C ASP A 48 -16.74 4.01 7.35
N VAL A 49 -15.48 3.97 6.92
CA VAL A 49 -15.04 4.48 5.61
C VAL A 49 -15.76 3.74 4.49
N VAL A 50 -15.79 2.41 4.52
CA VAL A 50 -16.50 1.59 3.53
C VAL A 50 -17.97 1.97 3.47
N GLN A 51 -18.63 2.10 4.62
CA GLN A 51 -20.04 2.49 4.70
C GLN A 51 -20.27 3.89 4.12
N VAL A 52 -19.51 4.89 4.58
CA VAL A 52 -19.61 6.28 4.13
C VAL A 52 -19.40 6.40 2.63
N LEU A 53 -18.39 5.73 2.08
CA LEU A 53 -18.13 5.77 0.65
C LEU A 53 -19.24 5.07 -0.13
N THR A 54 -19.72 3.92 0.33
CA THR A 54 -20.81 3.16 -0.32
C THR A 54 -22.11 3.97 -0.34
N ASP A 55 -22.45 4.64 0.75
CA ASP A 55 -23.66 5.47 0.83
C ASP A 55 -23.61 6.68 -0.11
N THR A 56 -22.41 7.11 -0.50
CA THR A 56 -22.18 8.36 -1.24
C THR A 56 -21.98 8.12 -2.73
N PHE A 57 -21.13 7.14 -3.05
CA PHE A 57 -20.71 6.85 -4.43
C PHE A 57 -21.33 5.54 -4.94
N GLY A 58 -22.14 4.86 -4.13
CA GLY A 58 -22.80 3.61 -4.49
C GLY A 58 -21.80 2.54 -4.93
N GLY A 59 -22.12 1.87 -6.03
CA GLY A 59 -21.27 0.82 -6.60
C GLY A 59 -19.84 1.27 -6.96
N SER A 60 -19.62 2.57 -7.20
CA SER A 60 -18.29 3.10 -7.54
C SER A 60 -17.33 3.09 -6.36
N ALA A 61 -17.83 3.23 -5.11
CA ALA A 61 -17.01 3.13 -3.91
C ALA A 61 -16.34 1.76 -3.79
N ARG A 62 -17.03 0.71 -4.23
CA ARG A 62 -16.55 -0.66 -4.14
C ARG A 62 -15.30 -0.90 -4.98
N ILE A 63 -15.05 -0.10 -6.02
CA ILE A 63 -13.80 -0.14 -6.78
C ILE A 63 -12.61 0.30 -5.90
N ILE A 64 -12.78 1.35 -5.09
CA ILE A 64 -11.75 1.84 -4.17
C ILE A 64 -11.43 0.77 -3.13
N ILE A 65 -12.46 0.19 -2.51
CA ILE A 65 -12.29 -0.83 -1.48
C ILE A 65 -11.66 -2.10 -2.06
N TYR A 66 -12.13 -2.56 -3.24
CA TYR A 66 -11.58 -3.73 -3.90
C TYR A 66 -10.11 -3.55 -4.25
N LYS A 67 -9.75 -2.40 -4.84
CA LYS A 67 -8.36 -2.09 -5.20
C LYS A 67 -7.47 -2.03 -3.95
N THR A 68 -7.95 -1.40 -2.88
CA THR A 68 -7.27 -1.36 -1.58
C THR A 68 -6.99 -2.77 -1.05
N MET A 69 -7.98 -3.65 -1.11
CA MET A 69 -7.85 -5.04 -0.67
C MET A 69 -6.85 -5.84 -1.51
N VAL A 70 -6.84 -5.64 -2.84
CA VAL A 70 -5.88 -6.29 -3.74
C VAL A 70 -4.46 -5.79 -3.46
N GLU A 71 -4.27 -4.49 -3.27
CA GLU A 71 -2.98 -3.91 -2.92
C GLU A 71 -2.49 -4.40 -1.56
N LEU A 72 -3.39 -4.53 -0.58
CA LEU A 72 -3.07 -5.05 0.74
C LEU A 72 -2.63 -6.52 0.70
N HIS A 73 -3.32 -7.38 -0.06
CA HIS A 73 -2.89 -8.77 -0.27
C HIS A 73 -1.52 -8.85 -0.94
N LYS A 74 -1.30 -8.00 -1.96
CA LYS A 74 0.00 -7.89 -2.61
C LYS A 74 1.07 -7.49 -1.60
N GLU A 75 0.85 -6.51 -0.74
CA GLU A 75 1.81 -6.11 0.30
C GLU A 75 2.22 -7.28 1.20
N TYR A 76 1.29 -8.16 1.56
CA TYR A 76 1.59 -9.39 2.32
C TYR A 76 2.06 -10.57 1.46
N SER A 77 2.28 -10.36 0.16
CA SER A 77 2.66 -11.41 -0.82
C SER A 77 1.68 -12.58 -0.87
N LEU A 78 0.39 -12.29 -0.63
CA LEU A 78 -0.71 -13.24 -0.72
C LEU A 78 -1.40 -13.13 -2.08
N CYS A 79 -1.93 -14.26 -2.55
CA CYS A 79 -2.85 -14.26 -3.69
C CYS A 79 -4.24 -13.79 -3.22
N SER A 80 -4.84 -12.86 -3.96
CA SER A 80 -6.24 -12.48 -3.74
C SER A 80 -7.14 -13.60 -4.27
N ASP A 81 -7.74 -14.36 -3.35
CA ASP A 81 -8.68 -15.44 -3.63
C ASP A 81 -10.16 -14.97 -3.55
N PHE A 82 -10.37 -13.65 -3.47
CA PHE A 82 -11.69 -13.02 -3.42
C PHE A 82 -12.02 -12.30 -4.72
N THR A 83 -13.32 -12.19 -4.96
CA THR A 83 -13.91 -11.55 -6.13
C THR A 83 -14.53 -10.21 -5.77
N TYR A 84 -14.94 -9.47 -6.80
CA TYR A 84 -15.67 -8.23 -6.61
C TYR A 84 -17.04 -8.41 -5.94
N GLN A 85 -17.62 -9.62 -5.87
CA GLN A 85 -18.93 -9.83 -5.24
C GLN A 85 -18.84 -10.20 -3.75
N ASP A 86 -17.66 -10.54 -3.26
CA ASP A 86 -17.45 -10.94 -1.88
C ASP A 86 -17.67 -9.80 -0.88
N SER A 87 -17.99 -10.14 0.37
CA SER A 87 -17.99 -9.17 1.47
C SER A 87 -16.56 -8.73 1.76
N LEU A 88 -16.12 -7.62 1.17
CA LEU A 88 -14.75 -7.09 1.32
C LEU A 88 -14.39 -6.81 2.79
N ARG A 89 -15.40 -6.50 3.61
CA ARG A 89 -15.26 -6.37 5.07
C ARG A 89 -14.84 -7.68 5.73
N ASP A 90 -15.55 -8.77 5.44
CA ASP A 90 -15.22 -10.07 6.02
C ASP A 90 -13.85 -10.56 5.52
N ARG A 91 -13.52 -10.28 4.27
CA ARG A 91 -12.17 -10.58 3.71
C ARG A 91 -11.06 -9.78 4.39
N LEU A 92 -11.32 -8.53 4.78
CA LEU A 92 -10.34 -7.73 5.54
C LEU A 92 -10.10 -8.32 6.94
N ASN A 93 -11.16 -8.74 7.63
CA ASN A 93 -11.05 -9.38 8.94
C ASN A 93 -10.27 -10.70 8.86
N LEU A 94 -10.59 -11.56 7.88
CA LEU A 94 -9.85 -12.80 7.64
C LEU A 94 -8.38 -12.55 7.35
N LEU A 95 -8.07 -11.52 6.55
CA LEU A 95 -6.68 -11.15 6.27
C LEU A 95 -5.96 -10.69 7.54
N LYS A 96 -6.61 -9.86 8.37
CA LYS A 96 -6.05 -9.38 9.64
C LYS A 96 -5.72 -10.54 10.58
N ASP A 97 -6.65 -11.49 10.72
CA ASP A 97 -6.47 -12.67 11.56
C ASP A 97 -5.31 -13.54 11.04
N ARG A 98 -5.23 -13.72 9.72
CA ARG A 98 -4.13 -14.46 9.08
C ARG A 98 -2.78 -13.79 9.26
N VAL A 99 -2.69 -12.46 9.07
CA VAL A 99 -1.45 -11.70 9.32
C VAL A 99 -1.01 -11.87 10.77
N GLY A 100 -1.97 -11.85 11.71
CA GLY A 100 -1.78 -12.11 13.13
C GLY A 100 -1.21 -13.50 13.42
N ALA A 101 -1.83 -14.54 12.84
CA ALA A 101 -1.45 -15.94 13.07
C ALA A 101 -0.11 -16.30 12.41
N ASP A 102 0.06 -15.94 11.14
CA ASP A 102 1.22 -16.32 10.33
C ASP A 102 2.41 -15.36 10.50
N HIS A 103 2.27 -14.32 11.35
CA HIS A 103 3.29 -13.29 11.61
C HIS A 103 3.81 -12.62 10.33
N LEU A 104 2.91 -12.40 9.36
CA LEU A 104 3.27 -11.88 8.05
C LEU A 104 3.77 -10.43 8.17
N THR A 105 4.86 -10.13 7.46
CA THR A 105 5.43 -8.79 7.40
C THR A 105 5.17 -8.19 6.02
N PRO A 106 4.64 -6.96 5.92
CA PRO A 106 4.36 -6.34 4.63
C PRO A 106 5.66 -6.05 3.87
N ARG A 107 5.62 -6.17 2.54
CA ARG A 107 6.80 -6.02 1.67
C ARG A 107 7.49 -4.68 1.80
N ARG A 108 6.74 -3.61 2.03
CA ARG A 108 7.32 -2.28 2.27
C ARG A 108 8.32 -2.26 3.42
N VAL A 109 8.06 -2.99 4.51
CA VAL A 109 8.98 -3.12 5.65
C VAL A 109 10.18 -4.00 5.29
N GLN A 110 9.95 -5.06 4.52
CA GLN A 110 11.02 -5.93 4.04
C GLN A 110 12.00 -5.18 3.11
N LYS A 111 11.48 -4.32 2.23
CA LYS A 111 12.29 -3.48 1.33
C LYS A 111 13.09 -2.44 2.11
N GLU A 112 12.51 -1.79 3.10
CA GLU A 112 13.22 -0.82 3.94
C GLU A 112 14.35 -1.48 4.74
N GLY A 113 14.11 -2.67 5.29
CA GLY A 113 15.14 -3.48 5.93
C GLY A 113 16.21 -4.05 4.97
N ALA A 114 15.90 -4.15 3.67
CA ALA A 114 16.86 -4.55 2.63
C ALA A 114 17.72 -3.36 2.16
N VAL A 115 17.16 -2.15 2.09
CA VAL A 115 17.89 -0.92 1.75
C VAL A 115 18.99 -0.62 2.77
N LEU A 116 18.81 -0.99 4.03
CA LEU A 116 19.84 -0.87 5.07
C LEU A 116 20.88 -2.01 5.06
N LYS A 117 20.74 -3.01 4.17
CA LYS A 117 21.63 -4.17 4.06
C LYS A 117 22.45 -4.19 2.77
N ASP A 118 22.64 -3.05 2.12
CA ASP A 118 23.69 -2.85 1.11
C ASP A 118 24.98 -2.29 1.76
N PRO A 119 25.91 -3.12 2.26
CA PRO A 119 27.31 -2.76 2.29
C PRO A 119 27.90 -3.06 0.90
N LEU A 120 28.69 -2.12 0.38
CA LEU A 120 29.43 -2.15 -0.90
C LEU A 120 28.66 -1.72 -2.16
N GLY A 121 28.58 -0.40 -2.32
CA GLY A 121 28.70 0.22 -3.64
C GLY A 121 30.01 -0.23 -4.30
N THR A 122 29.91 -1.17 -5.23
CA THR A 122 31.02 -1.50 -6.13
C THR A 122 31.03 -0.44 -7.23
N LEU A 123 31.94 0.53 -7.09
CA LEU A 123 32.30 1.45 -8.17
C LEU A 123 32.83 0.64 -9.36
N PRO A 124 32.39 0.90 -10.61
CA PRO A 124 33.14 0.45 -11.76
C PRO A 124 34.45 1.27 -11.82
N VAL A 125 35.57 0.56 -11.72
CA VAL A 125 36.93 1.07 -11.96
C VAL A 125 37.01 1.78 -13.31
N PRO A 126 37.55 3.01 -13.39
CA PRO A 126 37.81 3.64 -14.68
C PRO A 126 38.98 2.91 -15.36
N ILE A 127 38.73 2.41 -16.58
CA ILE A 127 39.78 1.87 -17.45
C ILE A 127 40.72 3.04 -17.81
N ALA A 128 41.92 3.01 -17.23
CA ALA A 128 42.98 3.94 -17.55
C ALA A 128 43.36 3.79 -19.03
N THR A 129 43.14 4.84 -19.82
CA THR A 129 43.65 4.96 -21.18
C THR A 129 45.17 5.11 -21.12
N SER A 130 45.91 4.05 -21.42
CA SER A 130 47.37 4.13 -21.60
C SER A 130 47.69 5.00 -22.82
N ARG A 131 48.14 6.22 -22.55
CA ARG A 131 48.78 7.12 -23.51
C ARG A 131 50.29 6.93 -23.36
N VAL A 132 50.90 6.10 -24.20
CA VAL A 132 52.37 6.05 -24.32
C VAL A 132 52.78 6.94 -25.49
N ARG A 133 53.43 8.05 -25.15
CA ARG A 133 54.18 8.92 -26.05
C ARG A 133 55.65 8.80 -25.68
N SER A 134 56.48 8.27 -26.57
CA SER A 134 57.93 8.51 -26.71
C SER A 134 58.34 7.80 -28.01
N GLY A 135 58.89 8.42 -29.04
CA GLY A 135 59.94 9.43 -29.05
C GLY A 135 61.24 8.73 -29.45
N ASN A 136 61.48 8.59 -30.76
CA ASN A 136 62.78 8.78 -31.45
C ASN A 136 62.54 8.82 -32.96
#